data_AF-A0A1Y2F107-F1
#
_entry.id   AF-A0A1Y2F107-F1
#
_cell.length_a   1.000
_cell.length_b   1.000
_cell.length_c   1.000
_cell.angle_alpha   90.00
_cell.angle_beta   90.00
_cell.angle_gamma   90.00
#
_symmetry.space_group_name_H-M   'P 1'
#
loop_
_entity.id
_entity.type
_entity.pdbx_description
1 polymer ?
#
loop_
_entity_poly.entity_id
_entity_poly.type
_entity_poly.pdbx_seq_one_letter_code
_entity_poly.pdbx_strand_id
1 'polypeptide(L)'
;MAIDLVEFEANTTILTDEIIAHRLGLIPLTSPNVDKNFQYTRECNYIDYCSSYSIELNLNIRCTEDRTMEVTSRELFSQNQ
;
A
#
# COMPACT_ATOMS: atom_id res chain seq x y z
N MET A 1 -7.13 -7.24 6.22
CA MET A 1 -5.80 -7.04 5.59
C MET A 1 -5.29 -5.66 5.94
N ALA A 2 -3.98 -5.44 5.91
CA ALA A 2 -3.34 -4.15 6.16
C ALA A 2 -2.08 -4.02 5.29
N ILE A 3 -1.56 -2.80 5.16
CA ILE A 3 -0.28 -2.53 4.50
C ILE A 3 0.84 -2.84 5.50
N ASP A 4 1.76 -3.73 5.13
CA ASP A 4 2.84 -4.22 6.00
C ASP A 4 4.24 -3.85 5.46
N LEU A 5 4.40 -3.86 4.13
CA LEU A 5 5.61 -3.46 3.43
C LEU A 5 5.32 -2.21 2.60
N VAL A 6 6.18 -1.20 2.70
CA VAL A 6 6.12 0.02 1.90
C VAL A 6 7.51 0.26 1.30
N GLU A 7 7.57 0.34 -0.02
CA GLU A 7 8.77 0.66 -0.78
C GLU A 7 8.64 2.08 -1.31
N PHE A 8 9.66 2.92 -1.07
CA PHE A 8 9.69 4.30 -1.54
C PHE A 8 10.63 4.41 -2.74
N GLU A 9 10.08 4.74 -3.91
CA GLU A 9 10.90 5.12 -5.07
C GLU A 9 11.38 6.57 -4.99
N ALA A 10 10.49 7.47 -4.55
CA ALA A 10 10.79 8.88 -4.37
C ALA A 10 9.87 9.53 -3.33
N ASN A 11 10.47 10.19 -2.34
CA ASN A 11 9.77 11.06 -1.39
C ASN A 11 10.46 12.43 -1.37
N THR A 12 9.73 13.46 -1.82
CA THR A 12 10.17 14.87 -1.76
C THR A 12 9.24 15.71 -0.88
N THR A 13 8.39 15.04 -0.09
CA THR A 13 7.51 15.70 0.88
C THR A 13 8.30 16.11 2.12
N ILE A 14 7.64 16.83 3.03
CA ILE A 14 8.23 17.21 4.32
C ILE A 14 8.21 16.07 5.35
N LEU A 15 7.40 15.03 5.12
CA LEU A 15 7.28 13.89 6.04
C LEU A 15 8.36 12.86 5.70
N THR A 16 8.98 12.30 6.73
CA THR A 16 9.94 11.20 6.53
C THR A 16 9.22 9.92 6.15
N ASP A 17 9.95 9.03 5.48
CA ASP A 17 9.44 7.77 4.96
C ASP A 17 8.77 6.93 6.05
N GLU A 18 9.35 6.90 7.27
CA GLU A 18 8.82 6.10 8.37
C GLU A 18 7.46 6.62 8.86
N ILE A 19 7.27 7.94 8.87
CA ILE A 19 5.99 8.56 9.26
C ILE A 19 4.92 8.28 8.20
N ILE A 20 5.28 8.34 6.91
CA ILE A 20 4.35 8.02 5.83
C ILE A 20 3.98 6.54 5.90
N ALA A 21 4.96 5.64 5.99
CA ALA A 21 4.74 4.20 6.08
C ALA A 21 3.87 3.82 7.29
N HIS A 22 4.14 4.43 8.46
CA HIS A 22 3.34 4.21 9.66
C HIS A 22 1.88 4.61 9.44
N ARG A 23 1.64 5.77 8.82
CA ARG A 23 0.27 6.23 8.50
C ARG A 23 -0.41 5.33 7.48
N LEU A 24 0.31 4.87 6.45
CA LEU A 24 -0.21 3.94 5.44
C LEU A 24 -0.64 2.61 6.08
N GLY A 25 0.15 2.07 7.02
CA GLY A 25 -0.19 0.84 7.75
C GLY A 25 -1.49 0.93 8.57
N LEU A 26 -1.91 2.14 8.95
CA LEU A 26 -3.14 2.38 9.71
C LEU A 26 -4.37 2.62 8.83
N ILE A 27 -4.22 2.70 7.50
CA ILE A 27 -5.36 2.87 6.59
C ILE A 27 -6.14 1.54 6.53
N PRO A 28 -7.45 1.55 6.89
CA PRO A 28 -8.24 0.33 6.83
C PRO A 28 -8.51 -0.08 5.38
N LEU A 29 -8.32 -1.37 5.08
CA LEU A 29 -8.65 -1.96 3.77
C LEU A 29 -9.91 -2.82 3.88
N THR A 30 -10.85 -2.61 2.96
CA THR A 30 -12.04 -3.45 2.82
C THR A 30 -11.65 -4.78 2.19
N SER A 31 -11.53 -5.84 2.99
CA SER A 31 -11.13 -7.17 2.53
C SER A 31 -12.19 -8.24 2.84
N PRO A 32 -13.35 -8.25 2.15
CA PRO A 32 -14.37 -9.28 2.35
C PRO A 32 -13.85 -10.63 1.85
N ASN A 33 -14.14 -11.72 2.58
CA ASN A 33 -13.69 -13.08 2.26
C ASN A 33 -12.16 -13.29 2.22
N VAL A 34 -11.39 -12.49 2.96
CA VAL A 34 -9.93 -12.66 3.03
C VAL A 34 -9.54 -14.09 3.42
N ASP A 35 -10.25 -14.71 4.36
CA ASP A 35 -9.98 -16.08 4.85
C ASP A 35 -10.16 -17.17 3.79
N LYS A 36 -10.86 -16.89 2.69
CA LYS A 36 -11.11 -17.85 1.60
C LYS A 36 -10.13 -17.68 0.45
N ASN A 37 -9.69 -16.44 0.21
CA ASN A 37 -8.96 -16.08 -1.00
C ASN A 37 -7.47 -15.82 -0.74
N PHE A 38 -7.07 -15.64 0.53
CA PHE A 38 -5.70 -15.32 0.93
C PHE A 38 -5.21 -16.29 2.00
N GLN A 39 -3.96 -16.73 1.85
CA GLN A 39 -3.23 -17.50 2.86
C GLN A 39 -2.31 -16.55 3.64
N TYR A 40 -1.95 -16.94 4.87
CA TYR A 40 -0.94 -16.19 5.61
C TYR A 40 0.41 -16.30 4.90
N THR A 41 1.19 -15.22 4.89
CA THR A 41 2.51 -15.17 4.24
C THR A 41 3.45 -16.31 4.71
N ARG A 42 3.38 -16.67 6.00
CA ARG A 42 4.16 -17.76 6.61
C ARG A 42 3.77 -19.17 6.16
N GLU A 43 2.58 -19.32 5.58
CA GLU A 43 2.03 -20.59 5.08
C GLU A 43 2.27 -20.76 3.57
N CYS A 44 2.86 -19.74 2.92
CA CYS A 44 3.21 -19.82 1.52
C CYS A 44 4.49 -20.66 1.34
N ASN A 45 4.38 -21.74 0.57
CA ASN A 45 5.51 -22.64 0.26
C ASN A 45 6.39 -22.12 -0.91
N TYR A 46 6.07 -20.96 -1.48
CA TYR A 46 6.82 -20.35 -2.57
C TYR A 46 7.70 -19.21 -2.05
N ILE A 47 8.96 -19.18 -2.50
CA ILE A 47 10.02 -18.26 -2.05
C ILE A 47 9.85 -16.85 -2.62
N ASP A 48 9.14 -16.71 -3.74
CA ASP A 48 8.96 -15.43 -4.46
C ASP A 48 7.48 -15.07 -4.60
N TYR A 49 7.16 -13.82 -4.25
CA TYR A 49 5.95 -13.02 -4.54
C TYR A 49 4.80 -13.79 -5.22
N CYS A 50 4.07 -14.57 -4.44
CA CYS A 50 2.89 -15.26 -4.93
C CYS A 50 1.68 -14.32 -4.86
N SER A 51 1.06 -14.03 -6.00
CA SER A 51 -0.14 -13.15 -6.12
C SER A 51 -1.36 -13.63 -5.34
N SER A 52 -1.26 -14.77 -4.67
CA SER A 52 -2.30 -15.39 -3.84
C SER A 52 -2.23 -15.02 -2.35
N TYR A 53 -1.22 -14.25 -1.89
CA TYR A 53 -1.15 -13.80 -0.49
C TYR A 53 -1.00 -12.28 -0.29
N SER A 54 -0.63 -11.53 -1.33
CA SER A 54 -0.45 -10.08 -1.24
C SER A 54 -1.17 -9.34 -2.37
N ILE A 55 -1.59 -8.12 -2.06
CA ILE A 55 -2.10 -7.16 -3.04
C ILE A 55 -1.10 -6.01 -3.09
N GLU A 56 -0.72 -5.60 -4.29
CA GLU A 56 0.15 -4.45 -4.49
C GLU A 56 -0.69 -3.18 -4.65
N LEU A 57 -0.39 -2.18 -3.83
CA LEU A 57 -1.01 -0.85 -3.89
C LEU A 57 0.05 0.16 -4.32
N ASN A 58 -0.32 1.04 -5.24
CA ASN A 58 0.56 2.06 -5.79
C ASN A 58 0.02 3.46 -5.48
N LEU A 59 0.93 4.35 -5.05
CA LEU A 59 0.66 5.76 -4.78
C LEU A 59 1.68 6.61 -5.55
N ASN A 60 1.26 7.19 -6.67
CA ASN A 60 2.10 8.04 -7.49
C ASN A 60 1.45 9.40 -7.71
N ILE A 61 1.92 10.40 -6.97
CA ILE A 61 1.34 11.74 -6.96
C ILE A 61 2.45 12.77 -7.04
N ARG A 62 2.21 13.83 -7.81
CA ARG A 62 3.07 15.01 -7.89
C ARG A 62 2.23 16.27 -7.82
N CYS A 63 2.59 17.19 -6.93
CA CYS A 63 1.98 18.52 -6.89
C CYS A 63 2.46 19.33 -8.10
N THR A 64 1.54 19.69 -9.00
CA THR A 64 1.82 20.47 -10.22
C THR A 64 1.31 21.91 -10.16
N GLU A 65 0.62 22.28 -9.08
CA GLU A 65 -0.01 23.58 -8.88
C GLU A 65 0.63 24.33 -7.71
N ASP A 66 0.55 25.66 -7.70
CA ASP A 66 1.09 26.55 -6.64
C ASP A 66 0.23 26.58 -5.36
N ARG A 67 -0.51 25.51 -5.10
CA ARG A 67 -1.32 25.34 -3.88
C ARG A 67 -0.96 24.04 -3.19
N THR A 68 -1.27 23.97 -1.90
CA THR A 68 -1.11 22.72 -1.14
C THR A 68 -2.02 21.64 -1.72
N MET A 69 -1.43 20.51 -2.12
CA MET A 69 -2.14 19.33 -2.55
C MET A 69 -2.41 18.42 -1.35
N GLU A 70 -3.68 18.05 -1.17
CA GLU A 70 -4.06 17.05 -0.18
C GLU A 70 -3.98 15.65 -0.82
N VAL A 71 -3.26 14.73 -0.15
CA VAL A 71 -3.17 13.33 -0.54
C VAL A 71 -4.01 12.51 0.43
N THR A 72 -4.90 11.66 -0.09
CA THR A 72 -5.84 10.85 0.69
C THR A 72 -5.68 9.36 0.37
N SER A 73 -6.48 8.51 1.00
CA SER A 73 -6.51 7.08 0.70
C SER A 73 -7.19 6.76 -0.64
N ARG A 74 -7.81 7.74 -1.30
CA ARG A 74 -8.49 7.55 -2.60
C ARG A 74 -7.51 7.42 -3.75
N GLU A 75 -6.32 7.97 -3.60
CA GLU A 75 -5.26 7.94 -4.60
C GLU A 75 -4.39 6.67 -4.51
N LEU A 76 -4.72 5.74 -3.60
CA LEU A 76 -4.13 4.40 -3.56
C LEU A 76 -4.83 3.49 -4.58
N PHE A 77 -4.08 3.00 -5.57
CA PHE A 77 -4.60 2.13 -6.62
C PHE A 77 -4.04 0.71 -6.49
N SER A 78 -4.93 -0.30 -6.56
CA SER A 78 -4.51 -1.70 -6.71
C SER A 78 -4.07 -1.93 -8.16
N GLN A 79 -2.87 -2.49 -8.38
CA GLN A 79 -2.45 -2.89 -9.72
C GLN A 79 -3.15 -4.16 -10.22
N ASN A 80 -3.71 -4.97 -9.31
CA ASN A 80 -4.45 -6.17 -9.66
C ASN A 80 -5.95 -5.89 -9.68
N GLN A 81 -6.51 -5.70 -10.88
CA GLN A 81 -7.94 -5.86 -11.15
C GLN A 81 -8.15 -6.57 -12.48
#